data_AF-A0A9N7TQJ5-F1
#
_entry.id   AF-A0A9N7TQJ5-F1
#
_cell.length_a   1.000
_cell.length_b   1.000
_cell.length_c   1.000
_cell.angle_alpha   90.00
_cell.angle_beta   90.00
_cell.angle_gamma   90.00
#
_symmetry.space_group_name_H-M   'P 1'
#
loop_
_entity.id
_entity.type
_entity.pdbx_description
1 polymer ?
#
loop_
_entity_poly.entity_id
_entity_poly.type
_entity_poly.pdbx_seq_one_letter_code
_entity_poly.pdbx_strand_id
1 'polypeptide(L)' 'MSEKGEVDLTGAKQNTGVWLVKVPKYLSQQWAKAAGRGDVGKLRISKKGNQGKGEVSFTLNEDLTVIEG' A
#
# COMPACT_ATOMS: atom_id res chain seq x y z
N MET A 1 -21.77 28.59 2.91
CA MET A 1 -21.05 28.31 4.16
C MET A 1 -21.02 26.79 4.30
N SER A 2 -19.86 26.15 4.39
CA SER A 2 -19.80 24.71 4.69
C SER A 2 -20.16 24.51 6.16
N GLU A 3 -21.11 23.62 6.41
CA GLU A 3 -21.64 23.41 7.74
C GLU A 3 -20.68 22.51 8.54
N LYS A 4 -20.38 22.88 9.79
CA LYS A 4 -19.48 22.10 10.65
C LYS A 4 -20.16 20.79 11.04
N GLY A 5 -19.90 19.73 10.28
CA GLY A 5 -20.55 18.42 10.44
C GLY A 5 -21.00 17.79 9.11
N GLU A 6 -20.94 18.55 8.01
CA GLU A 6 -21.17 18.01 6.67
C GLU A 6 -20.09 16.96 6.32
N VAL A 7 -20.53 15.80 5.85
CA VAL A 7 -19.64 14.70 5.44
C VAL A 7 -19.49 14.71 3.92
N ASP A 8 -18.27 14.82 3.43
CA ASP A 8 -18.00 14.72 1.99
C ASP A 8 -18.21 13.27 1.48
N LEU A 9 -19.13 13.11 0.54
CA LEU A 9 -19.50 11.83 -0.05
C LEU A 9 -18.85 11.59 -1.43
N THR A 10 -17.88 12.41 -1.85
CA THR A 10 -17.30 12.37 -3.20
C THR A 10 -16.77 10.98 -3.58
N GLY A 11 -15.96 10.35 -2.71
CA GLY A 11 -15.41 9.02 -2.98
C GLY A 11 -16.47 7.91 -3.07
N ALA A 12 -17.53 8.01 -2.27
CA ALA A 12 -18.65 7.07 -2.32
C ALA A 12 -19.45 7.20 -3.62
N LYS A 13 -19.73 8.44 -4.06
CA LYS A 13 -20.42 8.72 -5.33
C LYS A 13 -19.62 8.26 -6.56
N GLN A 14 -18.29 8.26 -6.47
CA GLN A 14 -17.39 7.79 -7.53
C GLN A 14 -17.13 6.27 -7.47
N ASN A 15 -17.69 5.56 -6.49
CA ASN A 15 -17.46 4.14 -6.26
C ASN A 15 -15.95 3.79 -6.18
N THR A 16 -15.18 4.59 -5.45
CA THR A 16 -13.73 4.43 -5.33
C THR A 16 -13.40 3.13 -4.58
N GLY A 17 -12.86 2.13 -5.29
CA GLY A 17 -12.35 0.90 -4.69
C GLY A 17 -10.98 1.10 -4.06
N VAL A 18 -10.79 0.60 -2.83
CA VAL A 18 -9.52 0.64 -2.10
C VAL A 18 -9.16 -0.74 -1.58
N TRP A 19 -7.87 -0.97 -1.32
CA TRP A 19 -7.37 -2.22 -0.76
C TRP A 19 -6.97 -2.03 0.69
N LEU A 20 -7.33 -2.99 1.53
CA LEU A 20 -6.84 -3.08 2.91
C LEU A 20 -5.81 -4.21 2.98
N VAL A 21 -4.58 -3.87 3.34
CA VAL A 21 -3.48 -4.82 3.45
C VAL A 21 -2.98 -4.85 4.89
N LYS A 22 -2.88 -6.05 5.48
CA LYS A 22 -2.24 -6.23 6.77
C LYS A 22 -0.72 -6.29 6.60
N VAL A 23 0.00 -5.45 7.33
CA VAL A 23 1.46 -5.32 7.23
C VAL A 23 2.12 -5.81 8.53
N PRO A 24 3.13 -6.69 8.46
CA PRO A 24 3.93 -7.06 9.64
C PRO A 24 4.65 -5.86 10.26
N LYS A 25 4.79 -5.82 11.58
CA LYS A 25 5.37 -4.66 12.30
C LYS A 25 6.77 -4.28 11.80
N TYR A 26 7.66 -5.26 11.59
CA TYR A 26 9.02 -4.99 11.11
C TYR A 26 9.01 -4.29 9.74
N LEU A 27 8.05 -4.62 8.86
CA LEU A 27 7.95 -4.03 7.54
C LEU A 27 7.50 -2.57 7.63
N SER A 28 6.51 -2.28 8.48
CA SER A 28 6.09 -0.90 8.75
C SER A 28 7.20 -0.05 9.39
N GLN A 29 8.04 -0.64 10.23
CA GLN A 29 9.19 0.03 10.82
C GLN A 29 10.25 0.35 9.76
N GLN A 30 10.50 -0.55 8.81
CA GLN A 30 11.41 -0.28 7.69
C GLN A 30 10.86 0.80 6.76
N TRP A 31 9.56 0.82 6.47
CA TRP A 31 8.94 1.89 5.69
C TRP A 31 9.10 3.27 6.31
N ALA A 32 9.08 3.36 7.64
CA ALA A 32 9.30 4.62 8.35
C ALA A 32 10.73 5.19 8.16
N LYS A 33 11.70 4.36 7.71
CA LYS A 33 13.08 4.79 7.42
C LYS A 33 13.26 5.31 5.99
N ALA A 34 12.24 5.19 5.12
CA ALA A 34 12.34 5.63 3.73
C ALA A 34 12.59 7.13 3.62
N ALA A 35 13.67 7.51 2.96
CA ALA A 35 14.00 8.89 2.68
C ALA A 35 13.22 9.41 1.44
N GLY A 36 12.92 10.71 1.43
CA GLY A 36 12.31 11.36 0.25
C GLY A 36 10.77 11.23 0.19
N ARG A 37 10.23 10.82 -0.96
CA ARG A 37 8.78 10.90 -1.28
C ARG A 37 7.96 9.70 -0.81
N GLY A 38 8.51 8.86 0.07
CA GLY A 38 7.83 7.66 0.59
C GLY A 38 7.84 6.47 -0.38
N ASP A 39 8.85 6.36 -1.26
CA ASP A 39 9.08 5.15 -2.04
C ASP A 39 9.73 4.08 -1.15
N VAL A 40 9.03 2.97 -0.95
CA VAL A 40 9.43 1.89 -0.03
C VAL A 40 9.68 0.56 -0.73
N GLY A 41 9.30 0.42 -1.99
CA GLY A 41 9.29 -0.88 -2.66
C GLY A 41 8.33 -0.96 -3.84
N LYS A 42 8.24 -2.15 -4.42
CA LYS A 42 7.41 -2.45 -5.58
C LYS A 42 6.41 -3.55 -5.26
N LEU A 43 5.14 -3.31 -5.61
CA LEU A 43 4.09 -4.32 -5.58
C LEU A 43 3.99 -4.98 -6.96
N ARG A 44 4.15 -6.30 -7.01
CA ARG A 44 3.98 -7.12 -8.22
C ARG A 44 2.65 -7.87 -8.16
N ILE A 45 1.86 -7.73 -9.22
CA ILE A 45 0.60 -8.46 -9.40
C ILE A 45 0.75 -9.34 -10.64
N SER A 46 0.74 -10.66 -10.45
CA SER A 46 0.87 -11.64 -11.53
C SER A 46 -0.47 -12.36 -11.72
N LYS A 47 -1.15 -12.07 -12.84
CA LYS A 47 -2.38 -12.78 -13.23
C LYS A 47 -2.01 -14.01 -14.06
N LYS A 48 -2.15 -15.21 -13.50
CA LYS A 48 -1.88 -16.47 -14.20
C LYS A 48 -3.10 -16.93 -15.04
N GLY A 49 -3.44 -16.20 -16.10
CA GLY A 49 -4.42 -16.61 -17.13
C GLY A 49 -5.70 -17.31 -16.63
N ASN A 50 -6.30 -18.15 -17.47
CA ASN A 50 -7.57 -18.85 -17.17
C ASN A 50 -7.43 -20.07 -16.24
N GLN A 51 -6.23 -20.42 -15.77
CA GLN A 51 -5.98 -21.70 -15.09
C GLN A 51 -5.15 -21.59 -13.80
N GLY A 52 -4.70 -20.40 -13.39
CA GLY A 52 -3.83 -20.23 -12.23
C GLY A 52 -4.34 -19.24 -11.19
N LYS A 53 -3.97 -19.47 -9.92
CA LYS A 53 -4.20 -18.52 -8.82
C LYS A 53 -3.36 -17.26 -9.05
N GLY A 54 -3.99 -16.10 -8.96
CA GLY A 54 -3.28 -14.81 -8.97
C GLY A 54 -2.29 -14.73 -7.82
N GLU A 55 -1.12 -14.15 -8.08
CA GLU A 55 -0.07 -13.97 -7.09
C GLU A 55 0.19 -12.48 -6.91
N VAL A 56 0.19 -12.02 -5.66
CA VAL A 56 0.51 -10.64 -5.28
C VAL A 56 1.67 -10.71 -4.31
N SER A 57 2.76 -10.03 -4.64
CA SER A 57 3.96 -9.97 -3.81
C SER A 57 4.49 -8.54 -3.72
N PHE A 58 5.09 -8.21 -2.58
CA PHE A 58 5.74 -6.93 -2.34
C PHE A 58 7.23 -7.17 -2.13
N THR A 59 8.05 -6.37 -2.81
CA THR A 59 9.51 -6.40 -2.67
C THR A 59 9.96 -5.03 -2.17
N LEU A 60 10.70 -5.03 -1.07
CA LEU A 60 11.25 -3.82 -0.46
C LEU A 60 12.41 -3.27 -1.31
N ASN A 61 12.60 -1.95 -1.34
CA ASN A 61 13.78 -1.36 -1.98
C ASN A 61 15.07 -1.79 -1.24
N GLU A 62 16.17 -1.95 -1.98
CA GLU A 62 17.43 -2.50 -1.47
C GLU A 62 18.00 -1.70 -0.28
N ASP A 63 17.87 -0.38 -0.32
CA ASP A 63 18.29 0.55 0.73
C ASP A 63 17.55 0.37 2.06
N LEU A 64 16.34 -0.20 2.02
CA LEU A 64 15.52 -0.50 3.20
C LEU A 64 15.64 -1.94 3.69
N THR A 65 16.44 -2.77 3.02
CA THR A 65 16.65 -4.18 3.44
C THR A 65 17.61 -4.34 4.61
N VAL A 66 18.32 -3.26 4.99
CA VAL A 66 19.27 -3.30 6.10
C VAL A 66 18.53 -3.33 7.45
N ILE A 67 18.69 -4.44 8.16
CA ILE A 67 18.21 -4.58 9.54
C ILE A 67 19.40 -4.25 10.44
N GLU A 68 19.41 -3.05 11.01
CA GLU A 68 20.28 -2.73 12.14
C GLU A 68 19.80 -3.56 13.34
N GLY A 69 20.69 -4.42 13.86
CA GLY A 69 20.45 -5.31 15.00
C GLY A 69 20.61 -4.62 16.34
#